data_AF-A0A6I4SUI8-F1
#
_entry.id   AF-A0A6I4SUI8-F1
#
_cell.length_a   1.000
_cell.length_b   1.000
_cell.length_c   1.000
_cell.angle_alpha   90.00
_cell.angle_beta   90.00
_cell.angle_gamma   90.00
#
_symmetry.space_group_name_H-M   'P 1'
#
loop_
_entity.id
_entity.type
_entity.pdbx_description
1 polymer ?
#
loop_
_entity_poly.entity_id
_entity_poly.type
_entity_poly.pdbx_seq_one_letter_code
_entity_poly.pdbx_strand_id
1 'polypeptide(L)'
;MAGSGAQVAALPEATLWKIRIAAILWALLIIGCLLALPVMFDATAVLVVLAIVLAVLLGAAFAWLYRRFAGPVHGFLHDWLKFALATFCVLCILCAAPIYFMAVKAETDPALLPRAVLTNGEKTVVYQGMMHIGSEPFYKQVVYDAEQALSDGYVLYYEGVQPNPAGDKWFSDNLAGGGDLSANYKMLGETCGLQFQLDYFGMLQKDMKEHPDRHVAADVDTLDMQNEFERLMKTDPTFAAGYAKERAAEAEAGSTEVGAVNVAETLTPDQKKLSGYVCRYMMSNIAKGGSDPRQIEKIILDFRNRKLVERIVSDPHDKIYITYGANHLKGIIPLLQKADPRWTVESVTWIRPLQSPKSYEGEI
;
A
#
# COMPACT_ATOMS: atom_id res chain seq x y z
N MET A 1 64.95 39.24 29.55
CA MET A 1 63.86 38.68 28.71
C MET A 1 63.68 37.22 29.10
N ALA A 2 62.63 36.89 29.84
CA ALA A 2 62.22 35.51 30.10
C ALA A 2 60.70 35.49 29.97
N GLY A 3 60.21 34.94 28.84
CA GLY A 3 58.79 34.84 28.55
C GLY A 3 58.15 33.76 29.41
N SER A 4 57.11 34.12 30.15
CA SER A 4 56.22 33.15 30.79
C SER A 4 55.32 32.52 29.73
N GLY A 5 55.73 31.35 29.22
CA GLY A 5 54.84 30.48 28.47
C GLY A 5 53.78 29.91 29.41
N ALA A 6 52.57 30.47 29.38
CA ALA A 6 51.42 29.88 30.03
C ALA A 6 51.10 28.53 29.36
N GLN A 7 51.39 27.42 30.05
CA GLN A 7 50.91 26.11 29.66
C GLN A 7 49.38 26.12 29.75
N VAL A 8 48.72 26.03 28.59
CA VAL A 8 47.27 25.77 28.53
C VAL A 8 47.04 24.37 29.08
N ALA A 9 46.49 24.28 30.28
CA ALA A 9 46.17 23.01 30.92
C ALA A 9 45.21 22.22 30.02
N ALA A 10 45.62 21.02 29.59
CA ALA A 10 44.78 20.14 28.79
C ALA A 10 43.55 19.72 29.62
N LEU A 11 42.36 19.79 29.02
CA LEU A 11 41.13 19.36 29.66
C LEU A 11 41.21 17.87 30.03
N PRO A 12 40.61 17.45 31.15
CA PRO A 12 40.53 16.03 31.52
C PRO A 12 39.86 15.22 30.41
N GLU A 13 40.35 14.01 30.15
CA GLU A 13 39.87 13.14 29.07
C GLU A 13 38.36 12.88 29.15
N ALA A 14 37.83 12.70 30.36
CA ALA A 14 36.39 12.53 30.60
C ALA A 14 35.56 13.76 30.18
N THR A 15 36.10 14.97 30.31
CA THR A 15 35.45 16.22 29.89
C THR A 15 35.47 16.34 28.36
N LEU A 16 36.57 15.97 27.71
CA LEU A 16 36.67 15.92 26.26
C LEU A 16 35.68 14.93 25.64
N TRP A 17 35.52 13.74 26.23
CA TRP A 17 34.53 12.76 25.77
C TRP A 17 33.10 13.28 25.89
N LYS A 18 32.74 13.95 27.00
CA LYS A 18 31.41 14.57 27.16
C LYS A 18 31.14 15.61 26.07
N ILE A 19 32.12 16.45 25.76
CA ILE A 19 31.99 17.48 24.70
C ILE A 19 31.81 16.82 23.34
N ARG A 20 32.61 15.78 23.01
CA ARG A 20 32.51 15.05 21.74
C ARG A 20 31.15 14.39 21.56
N ILE A 21 30.68 13.67 22.58
CA ILE A 21 29.36 13.02 22.53
C ILE A 21 28.26 14.07 22.38
N ALA A 22 28.30 15.15 23.16
CA ALA A 22 27.33 16.23 23.03
C ALA A 22 27.32 16.85 21.62
N ALA A 23 28.50 17.09 21.03
CA ALA A 23 28.62 17.62 19.68
C ALA A 23 28.03 16.66 18.63
N ILE A 24 28.29 15.35 18.74
CA ILE A 24 27.70 14.33 17.86
C ILE A 24 26.18 14.31 17.99
N LEU A 25 25.66 14.31 19.21
CA LEU A 25 24.21 14.33 19.45
C LEU A 25 23.55 15.57 18.86
N TRP A 26 24.17 16.75 19.02
CA TRP A 26 23.68 17.99 18.40
C TRP A 26 23.73 17.93 16.88
N ALA A 27 24.81 17.42 16.29
CA ALA A 27 24.92 17.27 14.85
C ALA A 27 23.82 16.34 14.30
N LEU A 28 23.61 15.18 14.91
CA LEU A 28 22.54 14.25 14.52
C LEU A 28 21.15 14.87 14.67
N LEU A 29 20.93 15.61 15.74
CA LEU A 29 19.65 16.29 16.01
C LEU A 29 19.36 17.37 14.98
N ILE A 30 20.36 18.19 14.61
CA ILE A 30 20.22 19.23 13.59
C ILE A 30 20.02 18.61 12.22
N ILE A 31 20.82 17.61 11.83
CA ILE A 31 20.67 16.92 10.54
C ILE A 31 19.28 16.29 10.45
N GLY A 32 18.83 15.59 11.50
CA GLY A 32 17.50 14.99 11.55
C GLY A 32 16.39 16.03 11.40
N CYS A 33 16.52 17.19 12.05
CA CYS A 33 15.57 18.30 11.89
C CYS A 33 15.56 18.84 10.45
N LEU A 34 16.74 19.07 9.86
CA LEU A 34 16.85 19.55 8.47
C LEU A 34 16.22 18.58 7.47
N LEU A 35 16.36 17.27 7.69
CA LEU A 35 15.67 16.25 6.90
C LEU A 35 14.16 16.23 7.14
N ALA A 36 13.70 16.50 8.37
CA ALA A 36 12.29 16.51 8.71
C ALA A 36 11.53 17.74 8.16
N LEU A 37 12.19 18.90 8.03
CA LEU A 37 11.56 20.14 7.63
C LEU A 37 10.82 20.07 6.27
N PRO A 38 11.41 19.52 5.18
CA PRO A 38 10.68 19.33 3.92
C PRO A 38 9.36 18.58 4.11
N VAL A 39 9.37 17.46 4.84
CA VAL A 39 8.14 16.67 5.11
C VAL A 39 7.10 17.50 5.85
N MET A 40 7.52 18.35 6.80
CA MET A 40 6.59 19.22 7.52
C MET A 40 6.01 20.32 6.64
N PHE A 41 6.82 20.92 5.76
CA PHE A 41 6.34 21.94 4.82
C PHE A 41 5.41 21.35 3.77
N ASP A 42 5.76 20.19 3.20
CA ASP A 42 4.92 19.43 2.26
C ASP A 42 3.56 19.07 2.91
N ALA A 43 3.53 18.84 4.22
CA ALA A 43 2.29 18.60 4.96
C ALA A 43 1.50 19.89 5.20
N THR A 44 2.12 20.89 5.83
CA THR A 44 1.63 22.28 5.96
C THR A 44 2.62 23.13 6.76
N ALA A 45 2.88 24.36 6.33
CA ALA A 45 3.69 25.32 7.08
C ALA A 45 3.18 25.57 8.51
N VAL A 46 1.88 25.35 8.77
CA VAL A 46 1.28 25.47 10.12
C VAL A 46 1.93 24.49 11.10
N LEU A 47 2.32 23.28 10.67
CA LEU A 47 2.97 22.31 11.55
C LEU A 47 4.32 22.81 12.05
N VAL A 48 5.08 23.51 11.21
CA VAL A 48 6.36 24.11 11.60
C VAL A 48 6.13 25.22 12.63
N VAL A 49 5.14 26.08 12.42
CA VAL A 49 4.78 27.14 13.38
C VAL A 49 4.35 26.54 14.71
N LEU A 50 3.49 25.52 14.71
CA LEU A 50 3.06 24.82 15.93
C LEU A 50 4.25 24.18 16.65
N ALA A 51 5.18 23.55 15.93
CA ALA A 51 6.40 22.99 16.51
C ALA A 51 7.28 24.07 17.16
N ILE A 52 7.41 25.25 16.54
CA ILE A 52 8.15 26.39 17.13
C ILE A 52 7.47 26.84 18.43
N VAL A 53 6.14 27.04 18.42
CA VAL A 53 5.39 27.50 19.60
C VAL A 53 5.52 26.50 20.75
N LEU A 54 5.32 25.21 20.47
CA LEU A 54 5.46 24.15 21.47
C LEU A 54 6.90 24.05 22.00
N ALA A 55 7.89 24.17 21.12
CA ALA A 55 9.30 24.15 21.50
C ALA A 55 9.68 25.32 22.41
N VAL A 56 9.14 26.52 22.17
CA VAL A 56 9.33 27.68 23.04
C VAL A 56 8.77 27.43 24.44
N LEU A 57 7.54 26.92 24.53
CA LEU A 57 6.84 26.66 25.80
C LEU A 57 7.51 25.52 26.59
N LEU A 58 7.74 24.38 25.95
CA LEU A 58 8.38 23.22 26.56
C LEU A 58 9.85 23.50 26.89
N GLY A 59 10.55 24.23 26.03
CA GLY A 59 11.92 24.67 26.28
C GLY A 59 12.04 25.50 27.55
N ALA A 60 11.06 26.36 27.85
CA ALA A 60 11.03 27.14 29.10
C ALA A 60 10.87 26.24 30.32
N ALA A 61 9.96 25.26 30.24
CA ALA A 61 9.77 24.27 31.29
C ALA A 61 11.03 23.42 31.52
N PHE A 62 11.69 22.96 30.46
CA PHE A 62 12.93 22.19 30.54
C PHE A 62 14.09 23.01 31.10
N ALA A 63 14.24 24.28 30.69
CA ALA A 63 15.26 25.17 31.24
C ALA A 63 15.04 25.44 32.73
N TRP A 64 13.79 25.64 33.15
CA TRP A 64 13.44 25.81 34.56
C TRP A 64 13.78 24.55 35.37
N LEU A 65 13.36 23.36 34.90
CA LEU A 65 13.67 22.08 35.53
C LEU A 65 15.18 21.83 35.62
N TYR A 66 15.91 22.04 34.52
CA TYR A 66 17.37 21.85 34.47
C TYR A 66 18.06 22.71 35.52
N ARG A 67 17.71 24.00 35.62
CA ARG A 67 18.28 24.91 36.61
C ARG A 67 17.91 24.53 38.04
N ARG A 68 16.70 23.99 38.26
CA ARG A 68 16.24 23.53 39.58
C ARG A 68 17.04 22.35 40.13
N PHE A 69 17.56 21.49 39.26
CA PHE A 69 18.30 20.28 39.65
C PHE A 69 19.82 20.37 39.47
N ALA A 70 20.30 20.98 38.38
CA ALA A 70 21.72 21.09 38.07
C ALA A 70 22.37 22.39 38.59
N GLY A 71 21.56 23.34 39.07
CA GLY A 71 22.01 24.67 39.46
C GLY A 71 22.25 25.60 38.25
N PRO A 72 22.25 26.93 38.45
CA PRO A 72 22.43 27.89 37.38
C PRO A 72 23.92 28.01 37.01
N VAL A 73 24.33 27.42 35.88
CA VAL A 73 25.69 27.57 35.33
C VAL A 73 25.77 28.71 34.31
N HIS A 74 24.75 28.85 33.46
CA HIS A 74 24.64 29.91 32.45
C HIS A 74 23.44 30.83 32.74
N GLY A 75 23.22 31.85 31.91
CA GLY A 75 22.00 32.68 31.97
C GLY A 75 20.74 31.90 31.58
N PHE A 76 19.58 32.24 32.14
CA PHE A 76 18.31 31.55 31.84
C PHE A 76 18.00 31.57 30.34
N LEU A 77 18.22 32.70 29.68
CA LEU A 77 18.00 32.85 28.24
C LEU A 77 18.81 31.84 27.42
N HIS A 78 20.07 31.59 27.78
CA HIS A 78 20.92 30.62 27.09
C HIS A 78 20.39 29.19 27.26
N ASP A 79 20.07 28.80 28.49
CA ASP A 79 19.51 27.46 28.77
C ASP A 79 18.16 27.28 28.04
N TRP A 80 17.29 28.29 28.09
CA TRP A 80 16.01 28.30 27.40
C TRP A 80 16.15 28.16 25.89
N LEU A 81 16.97 28.98 25.23
CA LEU A 81 17.19 28.88 23.78
C LEU A 81 17.74 27.51 23.38
N LYS A 82 18.67 26.97 24.16
CA LYS A 82 19.23 25.64 23.94
C LYS A 82 18.16 24.55 24.03
N PHE A 83 17.34 24.55 25.08
CA PHE A 83 16.28 23.57 25.24
C PHE A 83 15.16 23.76 24.20
N ALA A 84 14.79 25.00 23.88
CA ALA A 84 13.82 25.28 22.82
C ALA A 84 14.30 24.76 21.47
N LEU A 85 15.55 25.02 21.07
CA LEU A 85 16.11 24.47 19.83
C LEU A 85 16.12 22.94 19.84
N ALA A 86 16.55 22.32 20.94
CA ALA A 86 16.56 20.86 21.05
C ALA A 86 15.14 20.28 20.92
N THR A 87 14.17 20.87 21.61
CA THR A 87 12.76 20.44 21.56
C THR A 87 12.18 20.63 20.15
N PHE A 88 12.46 21.75 19.49
CA PHE A 88 12.03 21.97 18.10
C PHE A 88 12.54 20.86 17.18
N CYS A 89 13.84 20.57 17.22
CA CYS A 89 14.41 19.50 16.39
C CYS A 89 13.78 18.13 16.69
N VAL A 90 13.57 17.80 17.96
CA VAL A 90 12.90 16.54 18.35
C VAL A 90 11.47 16.48 17.82
N LEU A 91 10.69 17.56 17.95
CA LEU A 91 9.31 17.60 17.44
C LEU A 91 9.28 17.42 15.92
N CYS A 92 10.16 18.10 15.17
CA CYS A 92 10.27 17.92 13.73
C CYS A 92 10.54 16.45 13.35
N ILE A 93 11.55 15.85 14.00
CA ILE A 93 11.91 14.44 13.76
C ILE A 93 10.74 13.51 14.08
N LEU A 94 10.06 13.70 15.21
CA LEU A 94 8.93 12.87 15.61
C LEU A 94 7.75 12.98 14.64
N CYS A 95 7.50 14.16 14.07
CA CYS A 95 6.46 14.35 13.05
C CYS A 95 6.81 13.69 11.72
N ALA A 96 8.06 13.79 11.26
CA ALA A 96 8.47 13.27 9.95
C ALA A 96 8.82 11.77 9.98
N ALA A 97 9.28 11.24 11.11
CA ALA A 97 9.77 9.86 11.23
C ALA A 97 8.75 8.80 10.80
N PRO A 98 7.44 8.88 11.12
CA PRO A 98 6.45 7.92 10.65
C PRO A 98 6.35 7.88 9.12
N ILE A 99 6.41 9.03 8.45
CA ILE A 99 6.37 9.11 6.98
C ILE A 99 7.61 8.46 6.37
N TYR A 100 8.80 8.79 6.88
CA TYR A 100 10.04 8.16 6.43
C TYR A 100 10.03 6.65 6.67
N PHE A 101 9.57 6.22 7.84
CA PHE A 101 9.42 4.80 8.15
C PHE A 101 8.52 4.09 7.14
N MET A 102 7.33 4.64 6.85
CA MET A 102 6.40 4.06 5.88
C MET A 102 6.99 4.04 4.46
N ALA A 103 7.64 5.12 4.03
CA ALA A 103 8.31 5.20 2.73
C ALA A 103 9.41 4.13 2.59
N VAL A 104 10.31 4.03 3.58
CA VAL A 104 11.39 3.04 3.57
C VAL A 104 10.84 1.63 3.67
N LYS A 105 9.82 1.40 4.50
CA LYS A 105 9.26 0.07 4.71
C LYS A 105 8.52 -0.44 3.46
N ALA A 106 7.80 0.43 2.76
CA ALA A 106 7.17 0.10 1.49
C ALA A 106 8.19 -0.32 0.40
N GLU A 107 9.40 0.28 0.43
CA GLU A 107 10.46 -0.04 -0.54
C GLU A 107 11.35 -1.22 -0.14
N THR A 108 11.62 -1.42 1.15
CA THR A 108 12.52 -2.49 1.63
C THR A 108 11.81 -3.80 1.89
N ASP A 109 10.49 -3.75 2.12
CA ASP A 109 9.64 -4.91 2.35
C ASP A 109 8.35 -4.74 1.53
N PRO A 110 8.44 -4.87 0.18
CA PRO A 110 7.30 -4.68 -0.70
C PRO A 110 6.33 -5.87 -0.64
N ALA A 111 5.08 -5.65 -1.01
CA ALA A 111 4.21 -6.74 -1.44
C ALA A 111 4.74 -7.32 -2.74
N LEU A 112 4.55 -8.63 -2.93
CA LEU A 112 4.94 -9.36 -4.12
C LEU A 112 3.74 -10.16 -4.59
N LEU A 113 3.40 -10.02 -5.87
CA LEU A 113 2.33 -10.80 -6.47
C LEU A 113 2.94 -11.97 -7.24
N PRO A 114 2.38 -13.18 -7.11
CA PRO A 114 2.88 -14.35 -7.79
C PRO A 114 2.51 -14.32 -9.27
N ARG A 115 3.45 -14.74 -10.12
CA ARG A 115 3.17 -15.25 -11.46
C ARG A 115 3.56 -16.72 -11.49
N ALA A 116 2.56 -17.60 -11.58
CA ALA A 116 2.75 -19.05 -11.49
C ALA A 116 2.47 -19.73 -12.83
N VAL A 117 3.30 -20.71 -13.18
CA VAL A 117 3.01 -21.64 -14.28
C VAL A 117 2.50 -22.93 -13.68
N LEU A 118 1.28 -23.31 -14.05
CA LEU A 118 0.59 -24.50 -13.60
C LEU A 118 0.41 -25.43 -14.80
N THR A 119 0.59 -26.74 -14.62
CA THR A 119 0.32 -27.72 -15.69
C THR A 119 -0.18 -29.04 -15.14
N ASN A 120 -0.99 -29.77 -15.91
CA ASN A 120 -1.27 -31.19 -15.68
C ASN A 120 -0.62 -32.11 -16.75
N GLY A 121 0.25 -31.55 -17.60
CA GLY A 121 0.90 -32.24 -18.72
C GLY A 121 0.13 -32.14 -20.04
N GLU A 122 -1.16 -31.82 -20.01
CA GLU A 122 -1.99 -31.59 -21.20
C GLU A 122 -2.31 -30.10 -21.37
N LYS A 123 -2.69 -29.42 -20.28
CA LYS A 123 -3.04 -28.01 -20.24
C LYS A 123 -2.04 -27.23 -19.39
N THR A 124 -1.63 -26.07 -19.88
CA THR A 124 -0.76 -25.11 -19.20
C THR A 124 -1.54 -23.83 -18.89
N VAL A 125 -1.50 -23.42 -17.62
CA VAL A 125 -2.10 -22.19 -17.12
C VAL A 125 -1.00 -21.29 -16.58
N VAL A 126 -0.85 -20.11 -17.16
CA VAL A 126 -0.04 -19.04 -16.58
C VAL A 126 -0.98 -18.16 -15.75
N TYR A 127 -0.78 -18.11 -14.45
CA TYR A 127 -1.54 -17.27 -13.54
C TYR A 127 -0.73 -16.02 -13.20
N GLN A 128 -1.15 -14.86 -13.69
CA GLN A 128 -0.60 -13.56 -13.33
C GLN A 128 -1.43 -12.95 -12.20
N GLY A 129 -0.85 -12.91 -11.00
CA GLY A 129 -1.46 -12.25 -9.84
C GLY A 129 -1.60 -10.75 -10.07
N MET A 130 -2.82 -10.25 -9.87
CA MET A 130 -3.19 -8.86 -10.11
C MET A 130 -3.54 -8.12 -8.81
N MET A 131 -3.42 -6.80 -8.89
CA MET A 131 -4.02 -5.83 -7.99
C MET A 131 -4.74 -4.79 -8.85
N HIS A 132 -5.88 -4.28 -8.38
CA HIS A 132 -6.67 -3.29 -9.13
C HIS A 132 -5.99 -1.93 -9.26
N ILE A 133 -5.11 -1.60 -8.32
CA ILE A 133 -4.29 -0.39 -8.33
C ILE A 133 -2.83 -0.79 -8.13
N GLY A 134 -1.96 -0.25 -8.97
CA GLY A 134 -0.55 -0.62 -9.03
C GLY A 134 0.31 0.46 -9.67
N SER A 135 1.61 0.25 -9.69
CA SER A 135 2.54 1.16 -10.34
C SER A 135 2.51 0.99 -11.86
N GLU A 136 2.83 2.05 -12.59
CA GLU A 136 2.93 2.01 -14.06
C GLU A 136 3.88 0.90 -14.57
N PRO A 137 5.11 0.71 -14.03
CA PRO A 137 5.98 -0.39 -14.47
C PRO A 137 5.35 -1.77 -14.29
N PHE A 138 4.53 -1.96 -13.26
CA PHE A 138 3.82 -3.21 -13.04
C PHE A 138 2.83 -3.49 -14.16
N TYR A 139 1.95 -2.53 -14.50
CA TYR A 139 0.96 -2.75 -15.56
C TYR A 139 1.58 -2.83 -16.96
N LYS A 140 2.66 -2.09 -17.22
CA LYS A 140 3.41 -2.25 -18.48
C LYS A 140 3.95 -3.67 -18.63
N GLN A 141 4.50 -4.25 -17.57
CA GLN A 141 4.96 -5.64 -17.58
C GLN A 141 3.79 -6.62 -17.79
N VAL A 142 2.66 -6.42 -17.11
CA VAL A 142 1.48 -7.27 -17.27
C VAL A 142 0.95 -7.25 -18.71
N VAL A 143 0.82 -6.06 -19.31
CA VAL A 143 0.36 -5.94 -20.70
C VAL A 143 1.36 -6.59 -21.65
N TYR A 144 2.65 -6.34 -21.47
CA TYR A 144 3.70 -6.98 -22.29
C TYR A 144 3.65 -8.51 -22.19
N ASP A 145 3.53 -9.06 -20.98
CA ASP A 145 3.43 -10.50 -20.77
C ASP A 145 2.14 -11.08 -21.41
N ALA A 146 1.04 -10.34 -21.38
CA ALA A 146 -0.22 -10.73 -22.01
C ALA A 146 -0.12 -10.71 -23.54
N GLU A 147 0.51 -9.70 -24.14
CA GLU A 147 0.78 -9.63 -25.59
C GLU A 147 1.70 -10.77 -26.04
N GLN A 148 2.74 -11.07 -25.24
CA GLN A 148 3.61 -12.22 -25.49
C GLN A 148 2.83 -13.53 -25.40
N ALA A 149 1.97 -13.71 -24.39
CA ALA A 149 1.15 -14.90 -24.26
C ALA A 149 0.20 -15.09 -25.46
N LEU A 150 -0.43 -14.01 -25.93
CA LEU A 150 -1.23 -14.02 -27.15
C LEU A 150 -0.42 -14.47 -28.38
N SER A 151 0.84 -14.02 -28.47
CA SER A 151 1.76 -14.42 -29.55
C SER A 151 2.18 -15.89 -29.44
N ASP A 152 2.26 -16.43 -28.23
CA ASP A 152 2.60 -17.82 -27.93
C ASP A 152 1.39 -18.79 -28.02
N GLY A 153 0.23 -18.27 -28.43
CA GLY A 153 -1.00 -19.03 -28.65
C GLY A 153 -1.84 -19.29 -27.40
N TYR A 154 -1.67 -18.48 -26.34
CA TYR A 154 -2.55 -18.52 -25.18
C TYR A 154 -3.86 -17.77 -25.46
N VAL A 155 -4.94 -18.23 -24.83
CA VAL A 155 -6.13 -17.40 -24.61
C VAL A 155 -5.99 -16.63 -23.31
N LEU A 156 -6.44 -15.38 -23.29
CA LEU A 156 -6.39 -14.52 -22.12
C LEU A 156 -7.69 -14.59 -21.33
N TYR A 157 -7.54 -14.85 -20.03
CA TYR A 157 -8.62 -14.85 -19.06
C TYR A 157 -8.53 -13.60 -18.19
N TYR A 158 -9.64 -12.90 -18.05
CA TYR A 158 -9.74 -11.65 -17.28
C TYR A 158 -10.64 -11.81 -16.07
N GLU A 159 -10.17 -11.29 -14.93
CA GLU A 159 -11.02 -10.96 -13.80
C GLU A 159 -11.90 -9.75 -14.11
N GLY A 160 -13.15 -9.80 -13.67
CA GLY A 160 -14.09 -8.71 -13.82
C GLY A 160 -15.50 -9.23 -13.67
N VAL A 161 -16.10 -9.02 -12.51
CA VAL A 161 -17.49 -9.40 -12.24
C VAL A 161 -18.38 -8.71 -13.28
N GLN A 162 -19.10 -9.50 -14.06
CA GLN A 162 -19.92 -8.98 -15.15
C GLN A 162 -21.22 -8.38 -14.60
N PRO A 163 -21.71 -7.27 -15.18
CA PRO A 163 -22.96 -6.66 -14.73
C PRO A 163 -24.16 -7.55 -15.06
N ASN A 164 -25.09 -7.63 -14.11
CA ASN A 164 -26.38 -8.28 -14.28
C ASN A 164 -27.42 -7.43 -13.53
N PRO A 165 -28.42 -6.84 -14.24
CA PRO A 165 -29.36 -5.90 -13.63
C PRO A 165 -30.08 -6.43 -12.38
N ALA A 166 -30.25 -7.75 -12.26
CA ALA A 166 -30.87 -8.37 -11.09
C ALA A 166 -29.98 -8.36 -9.83
N GLY A 167 -28.65 -8.37 -10.00
CA GLY A 167 -27.65 -8.41 -8.92
C GLY A 167 -26.89 -7.11 -8.68
N ASP A 168 -26.92 -6.16 -9.62
CA ASP A 168 -26.07 -4.95 -9.58
C ASP A 168 -26.29 -4.09 -8.33
N LYS A 169 -27.54 -3.96 -7.88
CA LYS A 169 -27.83 -3.21 -6.65
C LYS A 169 -27.21 -3.87 -5.43
N TRP A 170 -27.35 -5.19 -5.30
CA TRP A 170 -26.75 -5.94 -4.19
C TRP A 170 -25.23 -5.80 -4.22
N PHE A 171 -24.62 -5.94 -5.40
CA PHE A 171 -23.17 -5.79 -5.57
C PHE A 171 -22.69 -4.39 -5.16
N SER A 172 -23.37 -3.34 -5.61
CA SER A 172 -23.02 -1.95 -5.26
C SER A 172 -23.06 -1.70 -3.74
N ASP A 173 -24.13 -2.17 -3.08
CA ASP A 173 -24.35 -1.94 -1.65
C ASP A 173 -23.41 -2.76 -0.75
N ASN A 174 -22.97 -3.95 -1.19
CA ASN A 174 -22.26 -4.92 -0.34
C ASN A 174 -20.79 -5.11 -0.69
N LEU A 175 -20.37 -4.79 -1.92
CA LEU A 175 -19.03 -5.07 -2.42
C LEU A 175 -18.34 -3.86 -3.03
N ALA A 176 -19.07 -2.96 -3.68
CA ALA A 176 -18.48 -1.79 -4.34
C ALA A 176 -18.14 -0.62 -3.40
N GLY A 177 -18.57 -0.67 -2.14
CA GLY A 177 -18.47 0.47 -1.20
C GLY A 177 -19.50 1.58 -1.49
N GLY A 178 -20.57 1.26 -2.23
CA GLY A 178 -21.53 2.23 -2.76
C GLY A 178 -21.07 2.84 -4.09
N GLY A 179 -21.95 2.85 -5.08
CA GLY A 179 -21.67 3.42 -6.41
C GLY A 179 -20.87 2.48 -7.32
N ASP A 180 -19.96 3.05 -8.11
CA ASP A 180 -19.15 2.34 -9.12
C ASP A 180 -17.77 1.96 -8.56
N LEU A 181 -17.48 0.66 -8.54
CA LEU A 181 -16.23 0.11 -8.02
C LEU A 181 -15.00 0.59 -8.81
N SER A 182 -15.13 0.74 -10.14
CA SER A 182 -14.03 1.18 -10.98
C SER A 182 -13.64 2.64 -10.69
N ALA A 183 -14.63 3.52 -10.51
CA ALA A 183 -14.41 4.90 -10.09
C ALA A 183 -13.70 4.97 -8.72
N ASN A 184 -14.12 4.15 -7.76
CA ASN A 184 -13.48 4.08 -6.44
C ASN A 184 -12.00 3.66 -6.54
N TYR A 185 -11.68 2.66 -7.38
CA TYR A 185 -10.28 2.28 -7.60
C TYR A 185 -9.47 3.35 -8.31
N LYS A 186 -10.04 4.03 -9.31
CA LYS A 186 -9.35 5.09 -10.04
C LYS A 186 -8.96 6.24 -9.11
N MET A 187 -9.91 6.69 -8.31
CA MET A 187 -9.71 7.73 -7.31
C MET A 187 -8.66 7.34 -6.25
N LEU A 188 -8.70 6.11 -5.74
CA LEU A 188 -7.68 5.61 -4.82
C LEU A 188 -6.31 5.55 -5.51
N GLY A 189 -6.24 5.16 -6.78
CA GLY A 189 -5.02 5.19 -7.59
C GLY A 189 -4.42 6.60 -7.66
N GLU A 190 -5.21 7.59 -8.06
CA GLU A 190 -4.79 8.99 -8.14
C GLU A 190 -4.29 9.52 -6.80
N THR A 191 -5.00 9.23 -5.71
CA THR A 191 -4.63 9.63 -4.33
C THR A 191 -3.30 9.03 -3.88
N CYS A 192 -3.02 7.80 -4.31
CA CYS A 192 -1.85 7.05 -3.90
C CYS A 192 -0.65 7.24 -4.84
N GLY A 193 -0.81 8.03 -5.92
CA GLY A 193 0.20 8.18 -6.98
C GLY A 193 0.43 6.87 -7.73
N LEU A 194 -0.64 6.11 -7.96
CA LEU A 194 -0.66 4.81 -8.62
C LEU A 194 -1.63 4.87 -9.80
N GLN A 195 -1.72 3.75 -10.52
CA GLN A 195 -2.51 3.61 -11.75
C GLN A 195 -3.63 2.61 -11.53
N PHE A 196 -4.74 2.77 -12.26
CA PHE A 196 -5.83 1.82 -12.29
C PHE A 196 -5.63 0.81 -13.43
N GLN A 197 -5.91 -0.47 -13.16
CA GLN A 197 -5.60 -1.55 -14.12
C GLN A 197 -6.21 -1.34 -15.51
N LEU A 198 -7.48 -0.91 -15.60
CA LEU A 198 -8.21 -0.89 -16.88
C LEU A 198 -7.67 0.17 -17.84
N ASP A 199 -7.01 1.20 -17.33
CA ASP A 199 -6.37 2.22 -18.16
C ASP A 199 -5.22 1.63 -19.02
N TYR A 200 -4.65 0.49 -18.61
CA TYR A 200 -3.57 -0.20 -19.34
C TYR A 200 -4.08 -1.31 -20.27
N PHE A 201 -5.15 -2.01 -19.90
CA PHE A 201 -5.77 -3.03 -20.76
C PHE A 201 -6.39 -2.44 -22.04
N GLY A 202 -6.54 -1.11 -22.13
CA GLY A 202 -6.88 -0.39 -23.36
C GLY A 202 -6.01 -0.76 -24.56
N MET A 203 -4.73 -1.12 -24.34
CA MET A 203 -3.80 -1.51 -25.40
C MET A 203 -4.20 -2.84 -26.08
N LEU A 204 -4.87 -3.74 -25.36
CA LEU A 204 -5.35 -5.01 -25.89
C LEU A 204 -6.70 -4.90 -26.61
N GLN A 205 -7.37 -3.73 -26.59
CA GLN A 205 -8.71 -3.58 -27.17
C GLN A 205 -8.75 -3.82 -28.69
N LYS A 206 -7.66 -3.52 -29.40
CA LYS A 206 -7.60 -3.78 -30.84
C LYS A 206 -7.61 -5.28 -31.10
N ASP A 207 -6.73 -6.03 -30.43
CA ASP A 207 -6.69 -7.50 -30.54
C ASP A 207 -8.01 -8.12 -30.10
N MET A 208 -8.60 -7.65 -29.00
CA MET A 208 -9.91 -8.11 -28.53
C MET A 208 -11.05 -7.91 -29.55
N LYS A 209 -10.98 -6.87 -30.39
CA LYS A 209 -11.96 -6.65 -31.47
C LYS A 209 -11.68 -7.53 -32.68
N GLU A 210 -10.42 -7.77 -33.00
CA GLU A 210 -9.99 -8.56 -34.17
C GLU A 210 -10.07 -10.08 -33.91
N HIS A 211 -9.84 -10.50 -32.66
CA HIS A 211 -9.72 -11.88 -32.20
C HIS A 211 -10.47 -12.10 -30.85
N PRO A 212 -11.79 -11.85 -30.79
CA PRO A 212 -12.54 -11.90 -29.54
C PRO A 212 -12.55 -13.28 -28.88
N ASP A 213 -12.36 -14.36 -29.64
CA ASP A 213 -12.25 -15.74 -29.17
C ASP A 213 -11.04 -15.98 -28.26
N ARG A 214 -10.01 -15.13 -28.34
CA ARG A 214 -8.82 -15.21 -27.48
C ARG A 214 -8.94 -14.41 -26.18
N HIS A 215 -10.05 -13.71 -25.97
CA HIS A 215 -10.26 -12.84 -24.81
C HIS A 215 -11.51 -13.25 -24.04
N VAL A 216 -11.31 -13.89 -22.90
CA VAL A 216 -12.38 -14.51 -22.10
C VAL A 216 -12.57 -13.74 -20.80
N ALA A 217 -13.77 -13.20 -20.59
CA ALA A 217 -14.21 -12.76 -19.28
C ALA A 217 -14.42 -14.01 -18.40
N ALA A 218 -13.45 -14.29 -17.53
CA ALA A 218 -13.35 -15.58 -16.82
C ALA A 218 -14.15 -15.60 -15.50
N ASP A 219 -14.76 -14.49 -15.14
CA ASP A 219 -15.43 -14.28 -13.87
C ASP A 219 -16.94 -14.55 -13.90
N VAL A 220 -17.54 -14.54 -12.72
CA VAL A 220 -19.00 -14.61 -12.50
C VAL A 220 -19.67 -13.27 -12.78
N ASP A 221 -21.00 -13.24 -12.76
CA ASP A 221 -21.77 -11.99 -12.78
C ASP A 221 -22.23 -11.54 -11.38
N THR A 222 -22.80 -10.34 -11.29
CA THR A 222 -23.27 -9.78 -10.01
C THR A 222 -24.42 -10.58 -9.38
N LEU A 223 -25.24 -11.26 -10.20
CA LEU A 223 -26.36 -12.09 -9.73
C LEU A 223 -25.87 -13.42 -9.15
N ASP A 224 -24.89 -14.06 -9.77
CA ASP A 224 -24.22 -15.26 -9.26
C ASP A 224 -23.67 -15.02 -7.85
N MET A 225 -23.02 -13.88 -7.63
CA MET A 225 -22.49 -13.50 -6.32
C MET A 225 -23.60 -13.28 -5.28
N GLN A 226 -24.69 -12.61 -5.68
CA GLN A 226 -25.85 -12.43 -4.80
C GLN A 226 -26.47 -13.78 -4.42
N ASN A 227 -26.68 -14.67 -5.40
CA ASN A 227 -27.28 -15.98 -5.15
C ASN A 227 -26.42 -16.83 -4.21
N GLU A 228 -25.10 -16.79 -4.35
CA GLU A 228 -24.19 -17.48 -3.42
C GLU A 228 -24.24 -16.87 -2.03
N PHE A 229 -24.30 -15.53 -1.92
CA PHE A 229 -24.48 -14.85 -0.65
C PHE A 229 -25.77 -15.28 0.05
N GLU A 230 -26.90 -15.26 -0.67
CA GLU A 230 -28.21 -15.67 -0.13
C GLU A 230 -28.22 -17.14 0.29
N ARG A 231 -27.57 -18.01 -0.51
CA ARG A 231 -27.39 -19.42 -0.16
C ARG A 231 -26.59 -19.55 1.14
N LEU A 232 -25.48 -18.84 1.29
CA LEU A 232 -24.65 -18.87 2.51
C LEU A 232 -25.39 -18.33 3.73
N MET A 233 -26.11 -17.21 3.59
CA MET A 233 -26.96 -16.66 4.66
C MET A 233 -28.01 -17.68 5.15
N LYS A 234 -28.55 -18.50 4.24
CA LYS A 234 -29.55 -19.53 4.56
C LYS A 234 -28.96 -20.83 5.09
N THR A 235 -27.80 -21.25 4.59
CA THR A 235 -27.27 -22.61 4.78
C THR A 235 -26.05 -22.69 5.71
N ASP A 236 -25.38 -21.57 5.98
CA ASP A 236 -24.22 -21.49 6.86
C ASP A 236 -24.49 -20.51 8.03
N PRO A 237 -24.94 -21.02 9.20
CA PRO A 237 -25.20 -20.18 10.38
C PRO A 237 -23.96 -19.41 10.86
N THR A 238 -22.75 -19.96 10.66
CA THR A 238 -21.50 -19.30 11.03
C THR A 238 -21.25 -18.08 10.15
N PHE A 239 -21.47 -18.22 8.84
CA PHE A 239 -21.41 -17.10 7.91
C PHE A 239 -22.41 -16.01 8.28
N ALA A 240 -23.68 -16.36 8.49
CA ALA A 240 -24.73 -15.40 8.81
C ALA A 240 -24.43 -14.61 10.10
N ALA A 241 -23.98 -15.29 11.15
CA ALA A 241 -23.62 -14.66 12.42
C ALA A 241 -22.36 -13.78 12.30
N GLY A 242 -21.33 -14.26 11.60
CA GLY A 242 -20.09 -13.52 11.37
C GLY A 242 -20.34 -12.24 10.56
N TYR A 243 -21.10 -12.34 9.47
CA TYR A 243 -21.40 -11.22 8.59
C TYR A 243 -22.23 -10.14 9.31
N ALA A 244 -23.23 -10.55 10.12
CA ALA A 244 -23.99 -9.61 10.94
C ALA A 244 -23.10 -8.85 11.94
N LYS A 245 -22.13 -9.53 12.56
CA LYS A 245 -21.17 -8.91 13.47
C LYS A 245 -20.25 -7.91 12.74
N GLU A 246 -19.74 -8.28 11.57
CA GLU A 246 -18.91 -7.40 10.73
C GLU A 246 -19.69 -6.12 10.35
N ARG A 247 -20.95 -6.26 9.91
CA ARG A 247 -21.81 -5.12 9.56
C ARG A 247 -22.12 -4.21 10.76
N ALA A 248 -22.32 -4.78 11.95
CA ALA A 248 -22.49 -3.98 13.16
C ALA A 248 -21.22 -3.19 13.51
N ALA A 249 -20.04 -3.82 13.41
CA ALA A 249 -18.77 -3.15 13.65
C ALA A 249 -18.48 -2.03 12.62
N GLU A 250 -18.79 -2.25 11.34
CA GLU A 250 -18.67 -1.22 10.29
C GLU A 250 -19.61 -0.02 10.55
N ALA A 251 -20.83 -0.28 11.01
CA ALA A 251 -21.78 0.79 11.35
C ALA A 251 -21.33 1.61 12.57
N GLU A 252 -20.72 0.97 13.58
CA GLU A 252 -20.16 1.64 14.76
C GLU A 252 -18.88 2.43 14.45
N ALA A 253 -18.04 1.92 13.55
CA ALA A 253 -16.80 2.58 13.15
C ALA A 253 -17.04 3.89 12.35
N GLY A 254 -18.22 4.05 11.76
CA GLY A 254 -18.54 5.13 10.84
C GLY A 254 -17.77 4.98 9.51
N SER A 255 -18.29 5.55 8.41
CA SER A 255 -17.68 5.43 7.08
C SER A 255 -16.36 6.21 6.97
N THR A 256 -15.28 5.62 7.48
CA THR A 256 -13.91 6.16 7.38
C THR A 256 -13.39 6.16 5.94
N GLU A 257 -13.89 5.27 5.08
CA GLU A 257 -13.50 5.15 3.67
C GLU A 257 -14.01 6.34 2.81
N VAL A 258 -15.28 6.74 2.97
CA VAL A 258 -15.86 7.91 2.27
C VAL A 258 -15.26 9.23 2.78
N GLY A 259 -14.88 9.29 4.07
CA GLY A 259 -14.20 10.45 4.65
C GLY A 259 -12.77 10.62 4.14
N ALA A 260 -12.02 9.53 3.97
CA ALA A 260 -10.65 9.56 3.44
C ALA A 260 -10.60 9.97 1.95
N VAL A 261 -11.59 9.54 1.18
CA VAL A 261 -11.81 9.91 -0.23
C VAL A 261 -12.06 11.40 -0.40
N ASN A 262 -13.00 11.98 0.36
CA ASN A 262 -13.33 13.40 0.27
C ASN A 262 -12.16 14.31 0.69
N VAL A 263 -11.33 13.84 1.64
CA VAL A 263 -10.12 14.57 2.05
C VAL A 263 -9.06 14.54 0.94
N ALA A 264 -8.91 13.43 0.22
CA ALA A 264 -7.90 13.25 -0.81
C ALA A 264 -8.04 14.23 -2.00
N GLU A 265 -9.27 14.59 -2.38
CA GLU A 265 -9.51 15.57 -3.45
C GLU A 265 -9.06 17.00 -3.08
N THR A 266 -9.04 17.32 -1.79
CA THR A 266 -8.65 18.65 -1.29
C THR A 266 -7.15 18.82 -1.06
N LEU A 267 -6.36 17.76 -1.22
CA LEU A 267 -4.92 17.78 -0.97
C LEU A 267 -4.15 18.53 -2.07
N THR A 268 -3.17 19.33 -1.66
CA THR A 268 -2.16 19.92 -2.55
C THR A 268 -1.26 18.84 -3.18
N PRO A 269 -0.54 19.13 -4.28
CA PRO A 269 0.39 18.15 -4.89
C PRO A 269 1.42 17.58 -3.91
N ASP A 270 1.98 18.40 -3.02
CA ASP A 270 2.97 17.96 -2.03
C ASP A 270 2.33 17.06 -0.95
N GLN A 271 1.12 17.40 -0.51
CA GLN A 271 0.35 16.54 0.40
C GLN A 271 -0.01 15.19 -0.26
N LYS A 272 -0.33 15.18 -1.56
CA LYS A 272 -0.59 13.94 -2.32
C LYS A 272 0.67 13.07 -2.42
N LYS A 273 1.85 13.67 -2.51
CA LYS A 273 3.11 12.92 -2.45
C LYS A 273 3.28 12.21 -1.10
N LEU A 274 3.00 12.92 0.00
CA LEU A 274 3.06 12.34 1.34
C LEU A 274 2.01 11.24 1.54
N SER A 275 0.76 11.45 1.12
CA SER A 275 -0.30 10.43 1.17
C SER A 275 0.10 9.20 0.36
N GLY A 276 0.79 9.38 -0.77
CA GLY A 276 1.32 8.28 -1.57
C GLY A 276 2.24 7.32 -0.78
N TYR A 277 3.11 7.83 0.10
CA TYR A 277 3.95 6.96 0.95
C TYR A 277 3.12 6.13 1.92
N VAL A 278 2.13 6.76 2.56
CA VAL A 278 1.20 6.12 3.50
C VAL A 278 0.38 5.05 2.78
N CYS A 279 -0.24 5.41 1.65
CA CYS A 279 -1.01 4.52 0.79
C CYS A 279 -0.22 3.26 0.43
N ARG A 280 0.99 3.43 -0.16
CA ARG A 280 1.79 2.29 -0.63
C ARG A 280 2.18 1.38 0.53
N TYR A 281 2.49 1.93 1.69
CA TYR A 281 2.73 1.14 2.90
C TYR A 281 1.50 0.34 3.34
N MET A 282 0.34 1.00 3.46
CA MET A 282 -0.92 0.35 3.86
C MET A 282 -1.33 -0.74 2.87
N MET A 283 -1.34 -0.44 1.56
CA MET A 283 -1.66 -1.40 0.51
C MET A 283 -0.67 -2.56 0.47
N SER A 284 0.62 -2.31 0.70
CA SER A 284 1.64 -3.37 0.78
C SER A 284 1.33 -4.34 1.94
N ASN A 285 0.95 -3.82 3.10
CA ASN A 285 0.56 -4.65 4.24
C ASN A 285 -0.75 -5.43 3.99
N ILE A 286 -1.75 -4.80 3.38
CA ILE A 286 -3.02 -5.46 3.01
C ILE A 286 -2.74 -6.61 2.02
N ALA A 287 -1.94 -6.35 0.98
CA ALA A 287 -1.57 -7.36 -0.01
C ALA A 287 -0.76 -8.53 0.57
N LYS A 288 -0.10 -8.35 1.72
CA LYS A 288 0.60 -9.40 2.46
C LYS A 288 -0.30 -10.20 3.41
N GLY A 289 -1.58 -9.87 3.50
CA GLY A 289 -2.53 -10.52 4.42
C GLY A 289 -2.58 -9.87 5.80
N GLY A 290 -2.30 -8.56 5.91
CA GLY A 290 -2.40 -7.81 7.16
C GLY A 290 -3.83 -7.51 7.64
N SER A 291 -4.86 -8.01 6.95
CA SER A 291 -6.27 -7.87 7.32
C SER A 291 -6.86 -9.19 7.77
N ASP A 292 -7.73 -9.15 8.79
CA ASP A 292 -8.49 -10.33 9.21
C ASP A 292 -9.43 -10.79 8.08
N PRO A 293 -9.53 -12.11 7.81
CA PRO A 293 -10.43 -12.63 6.79
C PRO A 293 -11.89 -12.26 7.10
N ARG A 294 -12.55 -11.59 6.15
CA ARG A 294 -13.98 -11.24 6.27
C ARG A 294 -14.88 -12.37 5.79
N GLN A 295 -16.11 -12.46 6.32
CA GLN A 295 -17.07 -13.47 5.86
C GLN A 295 -17.30 -13.38 4.34
N ILE A 296 -17.37 -12.16 3.81
CA ILE A 296 -17.61 -11.90 2.39
C ILE A 296 -16.54 -12.54 1.48
N GLU A 297 -15.35 -12.88 1.98
CA GLU A 297 -14.31 -13.59 1.25
C GLU A 297 -14.73 -15.00 0.80
N LYS A 298 -15.70 -15.63 1.46
CA LYS A 298 -16.28 -16.91 0.97
C LYS A 298 -16.96 -16.74 -0.40
N ILE A 299 -17.42 -15.53 -0.72
CA ILE A 299 -18.00 -15.19 -2.03
C ILE A 299 -16.90 -14.65 -2.94
N ILE A 300 -16.14 -13.66 -2.46
CA ILE A 300 -15.13 -12.95 -3.27
C ILE A 300 -14.01 -13.90 -3.70
N LEU A 301 -13.54 -14.80 -2.83
CA LEU A 301 -12.46 -15.74 -3.11
C LEU A 301 -13.01 -17.14 -3.38
N ASP A 302 -13.63 -17.81 -2.40
CA ASP A 302 -13.89 -19.25 -2.51
C ASP A 302 -14.86 -19.61 -3.63
N PHE A 303 -15.99 -18.90 -3.75
CA PHE A 303 -16.98 -19.13 -4.81
C PHE A 303 -16.40 -18.84 -6.19
N ARG A 304 -15.77 -17.68 -6.35
CA ARG A 304 -15.16 -17.27 -7.63
C ARG A 304 -14.01 -18.20 -8.04
N ASN A 305 -13.21 -18.68 -7.09
CA ASN A 305 -12.18 -19.70 -7.34
C ASN A 305 -12.78 -20.99 -7.90
N ARG A 306 -13.89 -21.49 -7.34
CA ARG A 306 -14.59 -22.67 -7.87
C ARG A 306 -15.05 -22.45 -9.30
N LYS A 307 -15.65 -21.30 -9.59
CA LYS A 307 -16.14 -20.95 -10.93
C LYS A 307 -15.01 -20.78 -11.96
N LEU A 308 -13.91 -20.17 -11.56
CA LEU A 308 -12.74 -20.04 -12.42
C LEU A 308 -12.13 -21.42 -12.74
N VAL A 309 -12.01 -22.31 -11.74
CA VAL A 309 -11.50 -23.67 -11.96
C VAL A 309 -12.43 -24.52 -12.83
N GLU A 310 -13.75 -24.44 -12.61
CA GLU A 310 -14.74 -25.08 -13.48
C GLU A 310 -14.53 -24.67 -14.95
N ARG A 311 -14.26 -23.38 -15.21
CA ARG A 311 -13.97 -22.88 -16.55
C ARG A 311 -12.64 -23.39 -17.09
N ILE A 312 -11.55 -23.29 -16.33
CA ILE A 312 -10.21 -23.78 -16.74
C ILE A 312 -10.26 -25.26 -17.17
N VAL A 313 -10.95 -26.09 -16.39
CA VAL A 313 -11.03 -27.54 -16.63
C VAL A 313 -11.90 -27.86 -17.86
N SER A 314 -12.97 -27.10 -18.08
CA SER A 314 -13.87 -27.31 -19.22
C SER A 314 -13.44 -26.61 -20.50
N ASP A 315 -12.45 -25.71 -20.44
CA ASP A 315 -11.98 -24.95 -21.58
C ASP A 315 -11.25 -25.85 -22.60
N PRO A 316 -11.58 -25.75 -23.90
CA PRO A 316 -10.94 -26.56 -24.94
C PRO A 316 -9.48 -26.17 -25.24
N HIS A 317 -9.01 -24.98 -24.83
CA HIS A 317 -7.66 -24.51 -25.12
C HIS A 317 -6.65 -25.08 -24.13
N ASP A 318 -5.54 -25.59 -24.64
CA ASP A 318 -4.47 -26.16 -23.81
C ASP A 318 -3.56 -25.10 -23.18
N LYS A 319 -3.69 -23.83 -23.57
CA LYS A 319 -2.87 -22.71 -23.08
C LYS A 319 -3.76 -21.56 -22.64
N ILE A 320 -3.77 -21.28 -21.34
CA ILE A 320 -4.57 -20.21 -20.74
C ILE A 320 -3.66 -19.27 -19.95
N TYR A 321 -3.74 -17.97 -20.22
CA TYR A 321 -3.05 -16.95 -19.44
C TYR A 321 -4.08 -16.13 -18.68
N ILE A 322 -4.03 -16.17 -17.35
CA ILE A 322 -5.04 -15.60 -16.47
C ILE A 322 -4.49 -14.34 -15.81
N THR A 323 -5.20 -13.23 -15.94
CA THR A 323 -5.00 -12.01 -15.16
C THR A 323 -6.09 -11.91 -14.09
N TYR A 324 -5.73 -12.23 -12.84
CA TYR A 324 -6.72 -12.36 -11.76
C TYR A 324 -6.09 -12.04 -10.40
N GLY A 325 -6.91 -11.59 -9.44
CA GLY A 325 -6.47 -11.08 -8.15
C GLY A 325 -5.52 -12.05 -7.45
N ALA A 326 -4.38 -11.54 -6.95
CA ALA A 326 -3.32 -12.41 -6.44
C ALA A 326 -3.76 -13.37 -5.32
N ASN A 327 -4.72 -12.96 -4.50
CA ASN A 327 -5.22 -13.74 -3.37
C ASN A 327 -5.98 -15.02 -3.79
N HIS A 328 -6.44 -15.09 -5.03
CA HIS A 328 -7.19 -16.25 -5.54
C HIS A 328 -6.29 -17.47 -5.79
N LEU A 329 -5.02 -17.28 -6.18
CA LEU A 329 -4.12 -18.37 -6.57
C LEU A 329 -4.02 -19.48 -5.51
N LYS A 330 -3.93 -19.10 -4.23
CA LYS A 330 -3.83 -20.05 -3.10
C LYS A 330 -5.04 -20.99 -3.03
N GLY A 331 -6.24 -20.48 -3.36
CA GLY A 331 -7.46 -21.29 -3.40
C GLY A 331 -7.64 -22.07 -4.70
N ILE A 332 -7.09 -21.58 -5.81
CA ILE A 332 -7.19 -22.21 -7.13
C ILE A 332 -6.37 -23.50 -7.22
N ILE A 333 -5.13 -23.50 -6.74
CA ILE A 333 -4.22 -24.66 -6.82
C ILE A 333 -4.86 -25.95 -6.26
N PRO A 334 -5.38 -25.99 -5.01
CA PRO A 334 -5.99 -27.20 -4.48
C PRO A 334 -7.28 -27.61 -5.22
N LEU A 335 -8.02 -26.64 -5.78
CA LEU A 335 -9.21 -26.95 -6.59
C LEU A 335 -8.85 -27.58 -7.93
N LEU A 336 -7.78 -27.10 -8.59
CA LEU A 336 -7.25 -27.73 -9.81
C LEU A 336 -6.76 -29.15 -9.51
N GLN A 337 -5.98 -29.34 -8.44
CA GLN A 337 -5.48 -30.65 -8.02
C GLN A 337 -6.60 -31.63 -7.65
N LYS A 338 -7.70 -31.11 -7.09
CA LYS A 338 -8.90 -31.92 -6.80
C LYS A 338 -9.59 -32.37 -8.09
N ALA A 339 -9.58 -31.56 -9.15
CA ALA A 339 -10.16 -31.90 -10.44
C ALA A 339 -9.28 -32.88 -11.23
N ASP A 340 -7.96 -32.69 -11.22
CA ASP A 340 -6.97 -33.60 -11.77
C ASP A 340 -5.70 -33.59 -10.89
N PRO A 341 -5.37 -34.71 -10.21
CA PRO A 341 -4.20 -34.78 -9.33
C PRO A 341 -2.85 -34.55 -10.04
N ARG A 342 -2.80 -34.57 -11.38
CA ARG A 342 -1.60 -34.27 -12.17
C ARG A 342 -1.24 -32.79 -12.17
N TRP A 343 -2.13 -31.89 -11.74
CA TRP A 343 -1.82 -30.46 -11.66
C TRP A 343 -0.64 -30.19 -10.71
N THR A 344 0.40 -29.56 -11.25
CA THR A 344 1.61 -29.17 -10.53
C THR A 344 1.91 -27.69 -10.77
N VAL A 345 2.63 -27.08 -9.82
CA VAL A 345 3.20 -25.74 -9.96
C VAL A 345 4.62 -25.91 -10.51
N GLU A 346 4.83 -25.61 -11.78
CA GLU A 346 6.16 -25.74 -12.40
C GLU A 346 7.10 -24.65 -11.95
N SER A 347 6.60 -23.42 -11.86
CA SER A 347 7.40 -22.27 -11.43
C SER A 347 6.53 -21.19 -10.80
N VAL A 348 7.14 -20.41 -9.90
CA VAL A 348 6.59 -19.18 -9.35
C VAL A 348 7.64 -18.10 -9.45
N THR A 349 7.27 -17.00 -10.08
CA THR A 349 8.04 -15.75 -10.09
C THR A 349 7.25 -14.68 -9.37
N TRP A 350 7.91 -13.59 -9.00
CA TRP A 350 7.32 -12.56 -8.15
C TRP A 350 7.49 -11.19 -8.79
N ILE A 351 6.39 -10.43 -8.87
CA ILE A 351 6.39 -9.09 -9.44
C ILE A 351 5.99 -8.11 -8.34
N ARG A 352 6.70 -6.98 -8.26
CA ARG A 352 6.39 -5.90 -7.32
C ARG A 352 5.28 -5.01 -7.92
N PRO A 353 4.06 -5.00 -7.34
CA PRO A 353 2.96 -4.21 -7.88
C PRO A 353 3.07 -2.73 -7.49
N LEU A 354 3.60 -2.45 -6.30
CA LEU A 354 3.67 -1.11 -5.72
C LEU A 354 5.12 -0.60 -5.77
N GLN A 355 5.35 0.47 -6.51
CA GLN A 355 6.63 1.14 -6.64
C GLN A 355 6.41 2.64 -6.52
N SER A 356 7.41 3.36 -6.01
CA SER A 356 7.39 4.82 -6.07
C SER A 356 7.35 5.30 -7.52
N PRO A 357 6.53 6.32 -7.86
CA PRO A 357 6.52 6.92 -9.19
C PRO A 357 7.91 7.39 -9.58
N LYS A 358 8.26 7.20 -10.85
CA LYS A 358 9.52 7.69 -11.38
C LYS A 358 9.24 8.96 -12.17
N SER A 359 9.74 10.10 -11.70
CA SER A 359 9.83 11.32 -12.51
C SER A 359 11.14 11.28 -13.27
N TYR A 360 11.04 11.08 -14.59
CA TYR A 360 12.19 11.22 -15.47
C TYR A 360 12.12 12.60 -16.11
N GLU A 361 13.00 13.50 -15.70
CA GLU A 361 13.26 14.75 -16.42
C GLU A 361 14.46 14.50 -17.32
N GLY A 362 14.31 14.78 -18.61
CA GLY A 362 15.38 14.68 -19.59
C GLY A 362 15.36 15.91 -20.47
N GLU A 363 16.51 16.58 -20.59
CA GLU A 363 16.74 17.61 -21.58
C GLU A 363 17.39 16.96 -22.80
N ILE A 364 16.95 17.34 -24.00
CA ILE A 364 17.49 16.86 -25.29
C ILE A 364 18.78 17.60 -25.61
#